data_AF-T0S0B1-F1
#
_entry.id   AF-T0S0B1-F1
#
_cell.length_a   1.000
_cell.length_b   1.000
_cell.length_c   1.000
_cell.angle_alpha   90.00
_cell.angle_beta   90.00
_cell.angle_gamma   90.00
#
_symmetry.space_group_name_H-M   'P 1'
#
loop_
_entity.id
_entity.type
_entity.pdbx_description
1 polymer ?
#
loop_
_entity_poly.entity_id
_entity_poly.type
_entity_poly.pdbx_seq_one_letter_code
_entity_poly.pdbx_strand_id
1 'polypeptide(L)' 'MKCYQGWPRKCNELKKQCHNVKIKYTKELCQKAFNDLLLGREYKQILNVYGERVEGCFSDKEIKKYKK' A
#
# COMPACT_ATOMS: atom_id res chain seq x y z
N MET A 1 -17.24 0.04 6.98
CA MET A 1 -17.44 1.50 6.84
C MET A 1 -18.82 1.84 7.38
N LYS A 2 -18.91 2.72 8.39
CA LYS A 2 -20.21 3.12 8.97
C LYS A 2 -20.90 4.07 7.97
N CYS A 3 -22.12 3.74 7.57
CA CYS A 3 -22.92 4.57 6.66
C CYS A 3 -23.66 5.61 7.50
N TYR A 4 -23.42 6.89 7.24
CA TYR A 4 -24.12 7.98 7.95
C TYR A 4 -25.46 8.25 7.27
N GLN A 5 -26.51 8.35 8.08
CA GLN A 5 -27.91 8.49 7.63
C GLN A 5 -28.11 9.88 7.02
N GLY A 6 -28.46 9.95 5.73
CA GLY A 6 -28.73 11.21 5.01
C GLY A 6 -28.35 11.22 3.53
N TRP A 7 -27.36 10.43 3.11
CA TRP A 7 -26.88 10.37 1.71
C TRP A 7 -26.99 8.95 1.11
N PRO A 8 -28.20 8.52 0.71
CA PRO A 8 -28.47 7.13 0.31
C PRO A 8 -27.79 6.68 -0.99
N ARG A 9 -27.42 7.60 -1.89
CA ARG A 9 -26.83 7.22 -3.20
C ARG A 9 -25.33 6.88 -3.13
N LYS A 10 -24.54 7.65 -2.37
CA LYS A 10 -23.06 7.53 -2.40
C LYS A 10 -22.49 6.30 -1.68
N CYS A 11 -23.11 5.82 -0.60
CA CYS A 11 -22.56 4.65 0.11
C CYS A 11 -22.66 3.36 -0.71
N ASN A 12 -23.76 3.17 -1.44
CA ASN A 12 -23.94 1.96 -2.24
C ASN A 12 -23.09 1.98 -3.51
N GLU A 13 -22.90 3.17 -4.12
CA GLU A 13 -21.94 3.36 -5.22
C GLU A 13 -20.50 3.12 -4.79
N LEU A 14 -20.04 3.73 -3.67
CA LEU A 14 -18.69 3.47 -3.15
C LEU A 14 -18.48 1.99 -2.85
N LYS A 15 -19.48 1.35 -2.23
CA LYS A 15 -19.41 -0.07 -1.90
C LYS A 15 -19.36 -0.94 -3.15
N LYS A 16 -20.10 -0.61 -4.22
CA LYS A 16 -20.06 -1.33 -5.51
C LYS A 16 -18.79 -1.05 -6.32
N GLN A 17 -18.35 0.20 -6.40
CA GLN A 17 -17.15 0.58 -7.17
C GLN A 17 -15.87 0.11 -6.49
N CYS A 18 -15.75 0.25 -5.16
CA CYS A 18 -14.57 -0.15 -4.42
C CYS A 18 -14.58 -1.62 -3.97
N HIS A 19 -15.69 -2.37 -4.10
CA HIS A 19 -15.70 -3.81 -3.74
C HIS A 19 -14.68 -4.62 -4.54
N ASN A 20 -14.50 -4.25 -5.82
CA ASN A 20 -13.53 -4.87 -6.72
C ASN A 20 -12.14 -4.25 -6.62
N VAL A 21 -12.03 -3.09 -5.96
CA VAL A 21 -10.74 -2.50 -5.63
C VAL A 21 -10.27 -3.14 -4.33
N LYS A 22 -9.78 -4.38 -4.42
CA LYS A 22 -8.89 -4.90 -3.39
C LYS A 22 -7.72 -3.95 -3.35
N ILE A 23 -7.70 -3.09 -2.34
CA ILE A 23 -6.53 -2.32 -1.97
C ILE A 23 -5.42 -3.36 -1.76
N LYS A 24 -4.58 -3.56 -2.79
CA LYS A 24 -3.50 -4.55 -2.76
C LYS A 24 -2.47 -4.20 -1.71
N TYR A 25 -2.47 -2.97 -1.20
CA TYR A 25 -1.56 -2.43 -0.21
C TYR A 25 -2.20 -2.53 1.18
N THR A 26 -2.12 -3.72 1.77
CA THR A 26 -2.38 -3.91 3.21
C THR A 26 -1.13 -3.52 4.00
N LYS A 27 -1.30 -3.10 5.26
CA LYS A 27 -0.20 -2.85 6.21
C LYS A 27 0.80 -4.01 6.24
N GLU A 28 0.30 -5.24 6.09
CA GLU A 28 1.10 -6.47 6.03
C GLU A 28 2.07 -6.50 4.85
N LEU A 29 1.69 -5.95 3.69
CA LEU A 29 2.53 -5.90 2.50
C LEU A 29 3.66 -4.88 2.65
N CYS A 30 3.37 -3.71 3.21
CA CYS A 30 4.41 -2.74 3.59
C CYS A 30 5.38 -3.35 4.61
N GLN A 31 4.88 -4.08 5.62
CA GLN A 31 5.74 -4.75 6.61
C GLN A 31 6.63 -5.82 5.99
N LYS A 32 6.10 -6.64 5.07
CA LYS A 32 6.91 -7.64 4.35
C LYS A 32 7.99 -6.99 3.50
N ALA A 33 7.63 -5.98 2.71
CA ALA A 33 8.59 -5.25 1.89
C ALA A 33 9.69 -4.57 2.73
N PHE A 34 9.33 -4.00 3.88
CA PHE A 34 10.29 -3.41 4.81
C PHE A 34 11.21 -4.44 5.47
N ASN A 35 10.67 -5.59 5.86
CA ASN A 35 11.49 -6.68 6.39
C ASN A 35 12.49 -7.19 5.33
N ASP A 36 12.08 -7.33 4.08
CA ASP A 36 12.97 -7.68 2.98
C ASP A 36 14.08 -6.64 2.75
N LEU A 37 13.72 -5.35 2.88
CA LEU A 37 14.66 -4.23 2.80
C LEU A 37 15.72 -4.31 3.91
N LEU A 38 15.29 -4.61 5.14
CA LEU A 38 16.15 -4.79 6.30
C LEU A 38 17.05 -6.04 6.20
N LEU A 39 16.57 -7.10 5.56
CA LEU A 39 17.35 -8.31 5.29
C LEU A 39 18.41 -8.11 4.19
N GLY A 40 18.49 -6.92 3.60
CA GLY A 40 19.53 -6.53 2.65
C GLY A 40 19.17 -6.77 1.19
N ARG A 41 17.89 -7.01 0.85
CA ARG A 41 17.47 -6.99 -0.56
C ARG A 41 17.57 -5.58 -1.12
N GLU A 42 17.95 -5.49 -2.39
CA GLU A 42 18.03 -4.22 -3.10
C GLU A 42 16.65 -3.58 -3.27
N TYR A 43 16.63 -2.25 -3.16
CA TYR A 43 15.41 -1.45 -3.30
C TYR A 43 14.68 -1.70 -4.62
N LYS A 44 15.42 -1.81 -5.74
CA LYS A 44 14.84 -2.11 -7.07
C LYS A 44 14.18 -3.49 -7.13
N GLN A 45 14.75 -4.49 -6.45
CA GLN A 45 14.17 -5.83 -6.41
C GLN A 45 12.86 -5.84 -5.62
N ILE A 46 12.79 -5.09 -4.52
CA ILE A 46 11.58 -4.95 -3.71
C ILE A 46 10.46 -4.26 -4.49
N LEU A 47 10.77 -3.20 -5.25
CA LEU A 47 9.78 -2.56 -6.13
C LEU A 47 9.30 -3.49 -7.25
N ASN A 48 10.17 -4.35 -7.80
CA ASN A 48 9.76 -5.34 -8.80
C ASN A 48 8.86 -6.45 -8.22
N VAL A 49 9.14 -6.91 -6.99
CA VAL A 49 8.39 -7.99 -6.34
C VAL A 49 7.05 -7.51 -5.79
N TYR A 50 7.03 -6.33 -5.16
CA TYR A 50 5.88 -5.82 -4.43
C TYR A 50 5.14 -4.69 -5.16
N GLY A 51 5.71 -4.16 -6.24
CA GLY A 51 5.18 -3.07 -7.07
C GLY A 51 5.71 -1.69 -6.66
N GLU A 52 5.73 -0.76 -7.61
CA GLU A 52 6.28 0.60 -7.43
C GLU A 52 5.61 1.39 -6.30
N ARG A 53 4.35 1.08 -5.98
CA ARG A 53 3.59 1.75 -4.91
C ARG A 53 4.12 1.47 -3.50
N VAL A 54 4.97 0.46 -3.32
CA VAL A 54 5.64 0.19 -2.04
C VAL A 54 6.68 1.26 -1.70
N GLU A 55 7.16 2.05 -2.67
CA GLU A 55 7.97 3.25 -2.38
C GLU A 55 7.28 4.17 -1.36
N GLY A 56 5.94 4.29 -1.43
CA GLY A 56 5.15 5.09 -0.48
C GLY A 56 4.97 4.48 0.92
N CYS A 57 5.43 3.25 1.15
CA CYS A 57 5.44 2.62 2.47
C CYS A 57 6.66 3.05 3.31
N PHE A 58 7.73 3.54 2.67
CA PHE A 58 8.99 3.86 3.34
C PHE A 58 9.08 5.35 3.66
N SER A 59 9.73 5.70 4.77
CA SER A 59 10.03 7.11 5.06
C SER A 59 11.17 7.61 4.17
N ASP A 60 11.26 8.92 3.93
CA ASP A 60 12.34 9.55 3.16
C ASP A 60 13.75 9.16 3.62
N LYS A 61 13.94 8.89 4.92
CA LYS A 61 15.22 8.44 5.49
C LYS A 61 15.59 7.03 5.03
N GLU A 62 14.61 6.14 4.97
CA GLU A 62 14.79 4.76 4.50
C GLU A 62 15.06 4.76 3.00
N ILE A 63 14.28 5.52 2.24
CA ILE A 63 14.49 5.68 0.79
C ILE A 63 15.92 6.18 0.53
N LYS A 64 16.39 7.23 1.22
CA LYS A 64 17.77 7.72 1.05
C LYS A 64 18.85 6.71 1.43
N LYS A 65 18.56 5.82 2.38
CA LYS A 65 19.51 4.80 2.85
C LYS A 65 19.64 3.63 1.89
N TYR A 66 18.54 3.23 1.25
CA TYR A 66 18.45 2.01 0.42
C TYR A 66 18.36 2.28 -1.10
N LYS A 67 18.07 3.51 -1.52
CA LYS A 67 18.09 3.96 -2.94
C LYS A 67 19.50 4.40 -3.37
N LYS A 68 20.51 3.66 -2.91
CA LYS A 68 21.94 3.86 -3.22
C LYS A 68 22.33 2.96 -4.38
#